data_AF-A0A1J5IV14-F1
#
_entry.id   AF-A0A1J5IV14-F1
#
_cell.length_a   1.000
_cell.length_b   1.000
_cell.length_c   1.000
_cell.angle_alpha   90.00
_cell.angle_beta   90.00
_cell.angle_gamma   90.00
#
_symmetry.space_group_name_H-M   'P 1'
#
loop_
_entity.id
_entity.type
_entity.pdbx_description
1 polymer ?
#
loop_
_entity_poly.entity_id
_entity_poly.type
_entity_poly.pdbx_seq_one_letter_code
_entity_poly.pdbx_strand_id
1 'polypeptide(L)'
;MPGTHYDSDHFFIELLPFQYKRVAFRILRQAPLQILLRDLNAGYSEHFNIFPDPNALNTKLVERTISACIVAKITSFSKESYVSQVQFRFVEEALFKAFYHLLEFDGLPRKAVMELLAQEAPKTYHWLTKSKHDNGKYSLAIRSRRENTRRYFRYQAKMKYHFIRMGSHETNKVIQGNIFSTGIQHFSKIVNNKLDRLVMEYLQNIKAALQERFPEAYDLFIDVLDKLEYLREVINGVSVGQVDIANAKRFLAENLEHHLDYASLAQNARTESILRDFEEKLNQINRHTLELVEKSTPHSLYEGPVLKKLKIDQDIRGYVDKNKVSPSNLLTAFVHLYHYILLLEKIYNSISSSNYIIIFPEYWVDRYHDLSPGGFAFYTEFLVDINDILEIFMQVNVSADPKVEKLEIIQQRVKVVRIEEKPNLECYLIACHFLMADDETRMTINNALQGQEIVDAFNAADLLDGAGEF
;
A
#
# COMPACT_ATOMS: atom_id res chain seq x y z
N MET A 1 -1.13 -36.67 25.50
CA MET A 1 -0.48 -36.04 24.33
C MET A 1 -1.30 -34.83 23.92
N PRO A 2 -0.70 -33.64 23.72
CA PRO A 2 -1.45 -32.43 23.41
C PRO A 2 -2.05 -32.56 22.01
N GLY A 3 -3.37 -32.74 21.97
CA GLY A 3 -4.11 -33.05 20.76
C GLY A 3 -4.12 -31.90 19.76
N THR A 4 -3.80 -32.22 18.52
CA THR A 4 -4.18 -31.45 17.34
C THR A 4 -5.69 -31.54 17.13
N HIS A 5 -6.47 -31.00 18.07
CA HIS A 5 -7.93 -30.92 17.96
C HIS A 5 -8.29 -29.74 17.07
N TYR A 6 -8.27 -29.96 15.76
CA TYR A 6 -9.05 -29.15 14.83
C TYR A 6 -10.48 -29.70 14.89
N ASP A 7 -11.39 -29.01 15.58
CA ASP A 7 -12.82 -29.25 15.34
C ASP A 7 -13.12 -28.62 13.97
N SER A 8 -13.04 -29.41 12.89
CA SER A 8 -13.61 -28.94 11.62
C SER A 8 -15.09 -29.29 11.63
N ASP A 9 -15.92 -28.25 11.71
CA ASP A 9 -17.38 -28.39 11.61
C ASP A 9 -17.84 -28.79 10.18
N HIS A 10 -16.91 -28.97 9.25
CA HIS A 10 -17.20 -29.38 7.87
C HIS A 10 -17.20 -30.90 7.75
N PHE A 11 -18.42 -31.44 7.81
CA PHE A 11 -18.75 -32.85 7.64
C PHE A 11 -17.86 -33.58 6.62
N PHE A 12 -17.73 -33.06 5.40
CA PHE A 12 -16.96 -33.72 4.34
C PHE A 12 -15.46 -33.81 4.57
N ILE A 13 -14.86 -32.84 5.28
CA ILE A 13 -13.43 -32.89 5.65
C ILE A 13 -13.23 -33.93 6.75
N GLU A 14 -14.19 -34.04 7.68
CA GLU A 14 -14.10 -35.01 8.77
C GLU A 14 -14.12 -36.46 8.30
N LEU A 15 -14.80 -36.74 7.19
CA LEU A 15 -14.85 -38.05 6.53
C LEU A 15 -13.56 -38.46 5.82
N LEU A 16 -12.61 -37.53 5.61
CA LEU A 16 -11.36 -37.83 4.93
C LEU A 16 -10.39 -38.61 5.83
N PRO A 17 -9.58 -39.54 5.26
CA PRO A 17 -8.49 -40.17 5.98
C PRO A 17 -7.52 -39.13 6.57
N PHE A 18 -6.87 -39.46 7.69
CA PHE A 18 -6.04 -38.52 8.47
C PHE A 18 -5.00 -37.74 7.64
N GLN A 19 -4.30 -38.43 6.72
CA GLN A 19 -3.27 -37.80 5.88
C GLN A 19 -3.88 -36.78 4.89
N TYR A 20 -5.03 -37.11 4.30
CA TYR A 20 -5.78 -36.24 3.39
C TYR A 20 -6.44 -35.07 4.11
N LYS A 21 -6.91 -35.26 5.35
CA LYS A 21 -7.42 -34.18 6.21
C LYS A 21 -6.35 -33.12 6.48
N ARG A 22 -5.09 -33.52 6.70
CA ARG A 22 -3.96 -32.59 6.86
C ARG A 22 -3.71 -31.77 5.59
N VAL A 23 -3.81 -32.40 4.42
CA VAL A 23 -3.71 -31.72 3.12
C VAL A 23 -4.86 -30.75 2.93
N ALA A 24 -6.10 -31.15 3.22
CA ALA A 24 -7.28 -30.31 3.12
C ALA A 24 -7.14 -29.00 3.92
N PHE A 25 -6.64 -29.08 5.15
CA PHE A 25 -6.38 -27.87 5.96
C PHE A 25 -5.27 -26.99 5.41
N ARG A 26 -4.31 -27.54 4.68
CA ARG A 26 -3.26 -26.77 4.01
C ARG A 26 -3.83 -26.07 2.78
N ILE A 27 -4.56 -26.81 1.94
CA ILE A 27 -5.27 -26.32 0.76
C ILE A 27 -6.17 -25.14 1.14
N LEU A 28 -7.04 -25.28 2.15
CA LEU A 28 -7.94 -24.22 2.59
C LEU A 28 -7.25 -22.92 3.02
N ARG A 29 -5.97 -22.99 3.41
CA ARG A 29 -5.19 -21.81 3.84
C ARG A 29 -4.44 -21.14 2.69
N GLN A 30 -4.16 -21.87 1.62
CA GLN A 30 -3.19 -21.47 0.60
C GLN A 30 -3.81 -21.35 -0.79
N ALA A 31 -4.78 -22.20 -1.13
CA ALA A 31 -5.35 -22.28 -2.45
C ALA A 31 -6.59 -21.38 -2.57
N PRO A 32 -6.60 -20.39 -3.47
CA PRO A 32 -7.81 -19.67 -3.81
C PRO A 32 -8.78 -20.54 -4.61
N LEU A 33 -10.07 -20.16 -4.66
CA LEU A 33 -11.13 -20.93 -5.30
C LEU A 33 -10.78 -21.32 -6.74
N GLN A 34 -10.22 -20.40 -7.52
CA GLN A 34 -9.79 -20.66 -8.91
C GLN A 34 -8.81 -21.85 -9.03
N ILE A 35 -7.87 -21.96 -8.08
CA ILE A 35 -6.89 -23.05 -8.05
C ILE A 35 -7.58 -24.36 -7.67
N LEU A 36 -8.52 -24.33 -6.72
CA LEU A 36 -9.29 -25.53 -6.35
C LEU A 36 -10.10 -26.08 -7.53
N LEU A 37 -10.74 -25.21 -8.31
CA LEU A 37 -11.54 -25.61 -9.46
C LEU A 37 -10.67 -26.20 -10.56
N ARG A 38 -9.53 -25.55 -10.86
CA ARG A 38 -8.52 -26.09 -11.78
C ARG A 38 -8.00 -27.44 -11.33
N ASP A 39 -7.59 -27.55 -10.07
CA ASP A 39 -7.01 -28.76 -9.49
C ASP A 39 -8.04 -29.92 -9.47
N LEU A 40 -9.33 -29.62 -9.26
CA LEU A 40 -10.40 -30.61 -9.38
C LEU A 40 -10.52 -31.12 -10.81
N ASN A 41 -10.51 -30.23 -11.82
CA ASN A 41 -10.58 -30.62 -13.23
C ASN A 41 -9.37 -31.45 -13.66
N ALA A 42 -8.19 -31.13 -13.12
CA ALA A 42 -6.95 -31.84 -13.40
C ALA A 42 -6.83 -33.18 -12.65
N GLY A 43 -7.68 -33.44 -11.65
CA GLY A 43 -7.54 -34.59 -10.77
C GLY A 43 -6.25 -34.58 -9.92
N TYR A 44 -5.62 -33.42 -9.77
CA TYR A 44 -4.29 -33.27 -9.15
C TYR A 44 -4.13 -31.91 -8.47
N SER A 45 -3.38 -31.89 -7.37
CA SER A 45 -2.93 -30.66 -6.72
C SER A 45 -1.50 -30.85 -6.19
N GLU A 46 -0.65 -29.84 -6.34
CA GLU A 46 0.72 -29.86 -5.82
C GLU A 46 0.78 -30.05 -4.29
N HIS A 47 -0.31 -29.76 -3.59
CA HIS A 47 -0.43 -29.98 -2.15
C HIS A 47 -0.30 -31.46 -1.75
N PHE A 48 -0.50 -32.39 -2.68
CA PHE A 48 -0.30 -33.83 -2.49
C PHE A 48 1.15 -34.29 -2.69
N ASN A 49 2.08 -33.40 -3.09
CA ASN A 49 3.50 -33.75 -3.22
C ASN A 49 4.19 -34.00 -1.87
N ILE A 50 3.48 -33.78 -0.76
CA ILE A 50 3.96 -34.14 0.58
C ILE A 50 3.97 -35.65 0.84
N PHE A 51 3.28 -36.43 -0.01
CA PHE A 51 3.30 -37.89 0.11
C PHE A 51 4.63 -38.42 -0.44
N PRO A 52 5.35 -39.26 0.32
CA PRO A 52 6.69 -39.70 -0.05
C PRO A 52 6.72 -40.64 -1.27
N ASP A 53 5.58 -41.29 -1.58
CA ASP A 53 5.41 -42.10 -2.79
C ASP A 53 4.22 -41.57 -3.61
N PRO A 54 4.46 -40.93 -4.76
CA PRO A 54 3.40 -40.45 -5.66
C PRO A 54 2.49 -41.58 -6.16
N ASN A 55 3.00 -42.82 -6.27
CA ASN A 55 2.21 -43.97 -6.73
C ASN A 55 1.25 -44.49 -5.65
N ALA A 56 1.40 -44.04 -4.40
CA ALA A 56 0.49 -44.37 -3.31
C ALA A 56 -0.72 -43.42 -3.23
N LEU A 57 -0.77 -42.38 -4.07
CA LEU A 57 -1.90 -41.45 -4.11
C LEU A 57 -3.11 -42.09 -4.77
N ASN A 58 -4.18 -42.24 -4.00
CA ASN A 58 -5.47 -42.62 -4.55
C ASN A 58 -6.14 -41.38 -5.19
N THR A 59 -6.27 -41.37 -6.51
CA THR A 59 -6.89 -40.28 -7.29
C THR A 59 -8.29 -39.94 -6.81
N LYS A 60 -9.12 -40.94 -6.47
CA LYS A 60 -10.47 -40.72 -5.93
C LYS A 60 -10.42 -39.96 -4.59
N LEU A 61 -9.45 -40.28 -3.73
CA LEU A 61 -9.27 -39.54 -2.46
C LEU A 61 -8.72 -38.12 -2.69
N VAL A 62 -7.91 -37.91 -3.72
CA VAL A 62 -7.45 -36.57 -4.13
C VAL A 62 -8.65 -35.71 -4.56
N GLU A 63 -9.47 -36.20 -5.49
CA GLU A 63 -10.68 -35.53 -5.96
C GLU A 63 -11.68 -35.26 -4.82
N ARG A 64 -11.91 -36.24 -3.94
CA ARG A 64 -12.77 -36.06 -2.76
C ARG A 64 -12.22 -35.01 -1.80
N THR A 65 -10.90 -34.94 -1.64
CA THR A 65 -10.26 -33.94 -0.77
C THR A 65 -10.40 -32.53 -1.34
N ILE A 66 -10.11 -32.36 -2.64
CA ILE A 66 -10.29 -31.07 -3.32
C ILE A 66 -11.77 -30.65 -3.29
N SER A 67 -12.69 -31.58 -3.58
CA SER A 67 -14.13 -31.33 -3.51
C SER A 67 -14.59 -30.93 -2.10
N ALA A 68 -14.09 -31.58 -1.05
CA ALA A 68 -14.38 -31.20 0.33
C ALA A 68 -13.89 -29.77 0.63
N CYS A 69 -12.72 -29.38 0.11
CA CYS A 69 -12.20 -28.02 0.24
C CYS A 69 -13.05 -26.99 -0.52
N ILE A 70 -13.52 -27.31 -1.73
CA ILE A 70 -14.43 -26.44 -2.50
C ILE A 70 -15.72 -26.21 -1.72
N VAL A 71 -16.36 -27.28 -1.23
CA VAL A 71 -17.58 -27.16 -0.41
C VAL A 71 -17.31 -26.29 0.82
N ALA A 72 -16.24 -26.57 1.57
CA ALA A 72 -15.92 -25.81 2.77
C ALA A 72 -15.66 -24.32 2.46
N LYS A 73 -14.95 -24.01 1.38
CA LYS A 73 -14.66 -22.64 0.96
C LYS A 73 -15.91 -21.90 0.50
N ILE A 74 -16.69 -22.46 -0.41
CA ILE A 74 -17.93 -21.82 -0.90
C ILE A 74 -18.94 -21.61 0.23
N THR A 75 -19.14 -22.63 1.07
CA THR A 75 -20.12 -22.53 2.17
C THR A 75 -19.69 -21.60 3.30
N SER A 76 -18.42 -21.20 3.33
CA SER A 76 -17.92 -20.16 4.22
C SER A 76 -18.07 -18.73 3.66
N PHE A 77 -18.50 -18.59 2.40
CA PHE A 77 -18.81 -17.29 1.82
C PHE A 77 -20.17 -16.75 2.29
N SER A 78 -20.26 -15.43 2.45
CA SER A 78 -21.53 -14.74 2.65
C SER A 78 -22.36 -14.83 1.38
N LYS A 79 -23.66 -15.12 1.52
CA LYS A 79 -24.59 -15.06 0.38
C LYS A 79 -24.78 -13.65 -0.17
N GLU A 80 -24.39 -12.64 0.60
CA GLU A 80 -24.41 -11.24 0.17
C GLU A 80 -23.21 -10.90 -0.73
N SER A 81 -22.11 -11.66 -0.62
CA SER A 81 -20.91 -11.49 -1.46
C SER A 81 -21.11 -11.96 -2.90
N TYR A 82 -22.26 -12.55 -3.24
CA TYR A 82 -22.54 -12.96 -4.61
C TYR A 82 -22.76 -11.77 -5.51
N VAL A 83 -21.71 -11.52 -6.28
CA VAL A 83 -21.49 -10.32 -7.06
C VAL A 83 -22.61 -10.13 -8.11
N SER A 84 -22.70 -11.03 -9.09
CA SER A 84 -23.81 -11.07 -10.06
C SER A 84 -24.62 -12.36 -9.99
N GLN A 85 -25.81 -12.37 -10.59
CA GLN A 85 -26.62 -13.60 -10.72
C GLN A 85 -25.87 -14.69 -11.50
N VAL A 86 -25.02 -14.30 -12.46
CA VAL A 86 -24.19 -15.22 -13.25
C VAL A 86 -23.12 -15.86 -12.37
N GLN A 87 -22.40 -15.05 -11.59
CA GLN A 87 -21.39 -15.55 -10.65
C GLN A 87 -22.01 -16.41 -9.54
N PHE A 88 -23.22 -16.08 -9.08
CA PHE A 88 -23.95 -16.94 -8.15
C PHE A 88 -24.21 -18.33 -8.74
N ARG A 89 -24.70 -18.40 -9.98
CA ARG A 89 -24.93 -19.68 -10.68
C ARG A 89 -23.65 -20.46 -10.88
N PHE A 90 -22.56 -19.79 -11.27
CA PHE A 90 -21.24 -20.41 -11.38
C PHE A 90 -20.78 -21.06 -10.08
N VAL A 91 -20.90 -20.35 -8.95
CA VAL A 91 -20.55 -20.91 -7.63
C VAL A 91 -21.47 -22.06 -7.25
N GLU A 92 -22.77 -21.98 -7.53
CA GLU A 92 -23.69 -23.10 -7.31
C GLU A 92 -23.31 -24.32 -8.15
N GLU A 93 -22.97 -24.16 -9.43
CA GLU A 93 -22.54 -25.24 -10.31
C GLU A 93 -21.26 -25.90 -9.84
N ALA A 94 -20.25 -25.10 -9.47
CA ALA A 94 -19.02 -25.59 -8.87
C ALA A 94 -19.28 -26.40 -7.58
N LEU A 95 -20.20 -25.92 -6.74
CA LEU A 95 -20.59 -26.59 -5.51
C LEU A 95 -21.27 -27.94 -5.79
N PHE A 96 -22.22 -28.00 -6.73
CA PHE A 96 -22.86 -29.25 -7.12
C PHE A 96 -21.89 -30.23 -7.77
N LYS A 97 -20.95 -29.76 -8.59
CA LYS A 97 -19.85 -30.57 -9.12
C LYS A 97 -19.06 -31.24 -8.00
N ALA A 98 -18.65 -30.47 -6.99
CA ALA A 98 -17.95 -31.01 -5.83
C ALA A 98 -18.81 -32.02 -5.04
N PHE A 99 -20.13 -31.80 -4.90
CA PHE A 99 -21.01 -32.77 -4.24
C PHE A 99 -21.10 -34.12 -4.97
N TYR A 100 -21.12 -34.14 -6.31
CA TYR A 100 -21.16 -35.39 -7.05
C TYR A 100 -19.93 -36.26 -6.77
N HIS A 101 -18.73 -35.67 -6.72
CA HIS A 101 -17.51 -36.38 -6.32
C HIS A 101 -17.55 -36.85 -4.86
N LEU A 102 -18.10 -36.04 -3.95
CA LEU A 102 -18.12 -36.36 -2.51
C LEU A 102 -19.11 -37.46 -2.16
N LEU A 103 -20.27 -37.46 -2.80
CA LEU A 103 -21.34 -38.43 -2.60
C LEU A 103 -21.18 -39.68 -3.47
N GLU A 104 -20.20 -39.69 -4.39
CA GLU A 104 -19.89 -40.82 -5.28
C GLU A 104 -21.06 -41.20 -6.20
N PHE A 105 -21.83 -40.20 -6.64
CA PHE A 105 -22.98 -40.39 -7.52
C PHE A 105 -22.92 -39.43 -8.70
N ASP A 106 -22.42 -39.91 -9.83
CA ASP A 106 -22.43 -39.14 -11.06
C ASP A 106 -23.85 -38.98 -11.60
N GLY A 107 -24.23 -37.75 -11.93
CA GLY A 107 -25.46 -37.45 -12.65
C GLY A 107 -26.76 -37.53 -11.84
N LEU A 108 -26.71 -37.61 -10.51
CA LEU A 108 -27.93 -37.51 -9.70
C LEU A 108 -28.65 -36.17 -9.95
N PRO A 109 -29.99 -36.16 -10.03
CA PRO A 109 -30.72 -34.90 -10.07
C PRO A 109 -30.41 -34.05 -8.83
N ARG A 110 -30.29 -32.72 -8.98
CA ARG A 110 -30.01 -31.79 -7.85
C ARG A 110 -30.96 -32.01 -6.66
N LYS A 111 -32.22 -32.38 -6.92
CA LYS A 111 -33.21 -32.70 -5.88
C LYS A 111 -32.75 -33.86 -4.98
N ALA A 112 -32.22 -34.95 -5.55
CA ALA A 112 -31.74 -36.09 -4.80
C ALA A 112 -30.50 -35.73 -3.96
N VAL A 113 -29.59 -34.93 -4.52
CA VAL A 113 -28.44 -34.38 -3.77
C VAL A 113 -28.92 -33.56 -2.57
N MET A 114 -29.92 -32.69 -2.75
CA MET A 114 -30.47 -31.88 -1.66
C MET A 114 -31.14 -32.73 -0.57
N GLU A 115 -31.86 -33.79 -0.93
CA GLU A 115 -32.47 -34.72 0.03
C GLU A 115 -31.40 -35.45 0.87
N LEU A 116 -30.31 -35.91 0.25
CA LEU A 116 -29.17 -36.50 0.95
C LEU A 116 -28.48 -35.50 1.88
N LEU A 117 -28.22 -34.28 1.39
CA LEU A 117 -27.60 -33.23 2.21
C LEU A 117 -28.47 -32.87 3.42
N ALA A 118 -29.79 -32.88 3.29
CA ALA A 118 -30.69 -32.60 4.42
C ALA A 118 -30.54 -33.64 5.56
N GLN A 119 -30.23 -34.88 5.22
CA GLN A 119 -30.07 -35.98 6.17
C GLN A 119 -28.65 -36.07 6.72
N GLU A 120 -27.63 -36.04 5.85
CA GLU A 120 -26.24 -36.35 6.19
C GLU A 120 -25.41 -35.09 6.51
N ALA A 121 -25.72 -33.96 5.86
CA ALA A 121 -24.97 -32.72 6.00
C ALA A 121 -25.90 -31.50 6.24
N PRO A 122 -26.72 -31.51 7.31
CA PRO A 122 -27.82 -30.55 7.51
C PRO A 122 -27.35 -29.09 7.57
N LYS A 123 -26.11 -28.82 8.01
CA LYS A 123 -25.54 -27.47 7.98
C LYS A 123 -25.35 -26.99 6.54
N THR A 124 -24.74 -27.83 5.67
CA THR A 124 -24.57 -27.58 4.23
C THR A 124 -25.90 -27.35 3.52
N TYR A 125 -26.87 -28.22 3.81
CA TYR A 125 -28.24 -28.06 3.32
C TYR A 125 -28.89 -26.75 3.76
N HIS A 126 -28.74 -26.38 5.03
CA HIS A 126 -29.24 -25.11 5.54
C HIS A 126 -28.63 -23.94 4.77
N TRP A 127 -27.31 -23.90 4.56
CA TRP A 127 -26.69 -22.83 3.78
C TRP A 127 -27.25 -22.78 2.35
N LEU A 128 -27.43 -23.91 1.67
CA LEU A 128 -28.01 -23.93 0.31
C LEU A 128 -29.43 -23.33 0.28
N THR A 129 -30.25 -23.67 1.27
CA THR A 129 -31.66 -23.24 1.35
C THR A 129 -31.87 -21.88 2.02
N LYS A 130 -30.85 -21.34 2.69
CA LYS A 130 -30.90 -20.06 3.40
C LYS A 130 -31.23 -18.90 2.45
N SER A 131 -32.16 -18.04 2.85
CA SER A 131 -32.42 -16.79 2.09
C SER A 131 -31.24 -15.83 2.25
N LYS A 132 -31.08 -14.88 1.30
CA LYS A 132 -29.99 -13.89 1.36
C LYS A 132 -30.02 -13.01 2.63
N HIS A 133 -31.19 -12.85 3.26
CA HIS A 133 -31.42 -11.97 4.41
C HIS A 133 -31.54 -12.70 5.74
N ASP A 134 -31.40 -14.03 5.74
CA ASP A 134 -31.48 -14.81 6.97
C ASP A 134 -30.12 -14.73 7.69
N ASN A 135 -30.09 -14.27 8.94
CA ASN A 135 -28.92 -14.29 9.83
C ASN A 135 -28.91 -15.53 10.75
N GLY A 136 -29.64 -16.58 10.35
CA GLY A 136 -29.98 -17.75 11.14
C GLY A 136 -28.85 -18.48 11.88
N LYS A 137 -29.29 -19.24 12.90
CA LYS A 137 -28.51 -19.95 13.94
C LYS A 137 -27.39 -20.86 13.43
N TYR A 138 -27.49 -21.34 12.19
CA TYR A 138 -26.54 -22.27 11.57
C TYR A 138 -25.63 -21.53 10.58
N SER A 139 -24.60 -20.84 11.09
CA SER A 139 -23.49 -20.44 10.22
C SER A 139 -22.58 -21.65 9.99
N LEU A 140 -22.39 -22.05 8.73
CA LEU A 140 -21.24 -22.84 8.27
C LEU A 140 -19.97 -21.98 8.31
N ALA A 141 -19.74 -21.33 9.44
CA ALA A 141 -18.41 -20.82 9.69
C ALA A 141 -17.56 -22.05 10.03
N ILE A 142 -16.35 -22.10 9.48
CA ILE A 142 -15.25 -22.79 10.13
C ILE A 142 -15.09 -22.12 11.51
N ARG A 143 -15.88 -22.55 12.51
CA ARG A 143 -15.82 -22.00 13.86
C ARG A 143 -14.63 -22.66 14.54
N SER A 144 -13.50 -21.97 14.54
CA SER A 144 -12.43 -22.30 15.47
C SER A 144 -12.93 -22.17 16.91
N ARG A 145 -12.52 -23.07 17.81
CA ARG A 145 -12.68 -22.92 19.27
C ARG A 145 -12.15 -21.59 19.85
N ARG A 146 -11.37 -20.83 19.07
CA ARG A 146 -10.97 -19.43 19.29
C ARG A 146 -10.81 -18.74 17.94
N GLU A 147 -11.73 -17.86 17.55
CA GLU A 147 -11.68 -16.92 16.41
C GLU A 147 -10.40 -16.95 15.55
N ASN A 148 -10.30 -17.90 14.62
CA ASN A 148 -9.16 -18.07 13.71
C ASN A 148 -9.57 -17.85 12.26
N THR A 149 -10.50 -16.91 12.04
CA THR A 149 -10.80 -16.30 10.73
C THR A 149 -9.54 -15.73 10.07
N ARG A 150 -8.50 -15.38 10.88
CA ARG A 150 -7.14 -15.00 10.45
C ARG A 150 -6.47 -15.94 9.42
N ARG A 151 -6.88 -17.21 9.31
CA ARG A 151 -6.15 -18.22 8.53
C ARG A 151 -6.88 -18.75 7.30
N TYR A 152 -8.16 -18.44 7.11
CA TYR A 152 -8.98 -19.09 6.07
C TYR A 152 -9.19 -18.24 4.82
N PHE A 153 -8.99 -16.93 4.90
CA PHE A 153 -9.10 -16.02 3.75
C PHE A 153 -7.94 -15.04 3.74
N ARG A 154 -6.78 -15.50 3.28
CA ARG A 154 -5.74 -14.59 2.82
C ARG A 154 -5.91 -14.46 1.32
N TYR A 155 -6.33 -13.28 0.88
CA TYR A 155 -6.59 -13.04 -0.52
C TYR A 155 -6.19 -11.62 -0.89
N GLN A 156 -6.04 -11.37 -2.19
CA GLN A 156 -5.81 -10.03 -2.73
C GLN A 156 -7.15 -9.49 -3.25
N ALA A 157 -7.77 -8.59 -2.50
CA ALA A 157 -8.84 -7.71 -2.97
C ALA A 157 -8.29 -6.46 -3.70
N LYS A 158 -9.09 -5.84 -4.56
CA LYS A 158 -8.77 -4.50 -5.08
C LYS A 158 -8.86 -3.48 -3.94
N MET A 159 -7.71 -2.99 -3.47
CA MET A 159 -7.64 -2.01 -2.39
C MET A 159 -6.42 -1.08 -2.53
N LYS A 160 -6.51 0.08 -1.87
CA LYS A 160 -5.38 0.96 -1.60
C LYS A 160 -5.19 1.11 -0.10
N TYR A 161 -3.99 1.40 0.36
CA TYR A 161 -3.73 1.64 1.77
C TYR A 161 -2.67 2.72 2.03
N HIS A 162 -2.74 3.24 3.25
CA HIS A 162 -1.71 4.07 3.87
C HIS A 162 -1.58 3.65 5.33
N PHE A 163 -0.41 3.85 5.94
CA PHE A 163 -0.25 3.59 7.36
C PHE A 163 0.57 4.68 8.05
N ILE A 164 0.24 4.92 9.32
CA ILE A 164 0.98 5.78 10.23
C ILE A 164 1.57 4.89 11.32
N ARG A 165 2.87 5.02 11.62
CA ARG A 165 3.49 4.32 12.73
C ARG A 165 3.20 5.05 14.05
N MET A 166 2.51 4.39 14.97
CA MET A 166 2.18 4.90 16.30
C MET A 166 3.30 4.66 17.32
N GLY A 167 4.24 3.76 17.01
CA GLY A 167 5.36 3.35 17.86
C GLY A 167 5.09 2.04 18.61
N SER A 168 6.04 1.63 19.46
CA SER A 168 5.94 0.39 20.25
C SER A 168 5.59 0.71 21.69
N HIS A 169 4.69 -0.06 22.29
CA HIS A 169 4.41 0.00 23.73
C HIS A 169 5.57 -0.55 24.58
N GLU A 170 6.52 -1.28 23.98
CA GLU A 170 7.58 -2.01 24.67
C GLU A 170 8.94 -1.30 24.57
N THR A 171 9.13 -0.43 23.57
CA THR A 171 10.41 0.23 23.31
C THR A 171 10.23 1.69 22.87
N ASN A 172 10.82 2.63 23.62
CA ASN A 172 10.93 4.04 23.21
C ASN A 172 12.01 4.29 22.12
N LYS A 173 12.39 3.26 21.35
CA LYS A 173 13.38 3.41 20.29
C LYS A 173 12.77 4.20 19.13
N VAL A 174 13.35 5.35 18.86
CA VAL A 174 13.07 6.13 17.65
C VAL A 174 13.73 5.40 16.48
N ILE A 175 12.94 4.63 15.74
CA ILE A 175 13.40 4.03 14.49
C ILE A 175 13.45 5.15 13.43
N GLN A 176 14.58 5.29 12.75
CA GLN A 176 14.75 6.26 11.67
C GLN A 176 13.75 5.96 10.54
N GLY A 177 13.10 7.01 10.00
CA GLY A 177 12.16 6.91 8.87
C GLY A 177 10.68 7.13 9.20
N ASN A 178 10.31 7.54 10.42
CA ASN A 178 8.89 7.58 10.80
C ASN A 178 8.16 8.89 10.46
N ILE A 179 7.82 8.97 9.17
CA ILE A 179 6.65 9.57 8.51
C ILE A 179 6.17 10.92 9.06
N PHE A 180 6.75 12.01 8.57
CA PHE A 180 6.18 13.36 8.60
C PHE A 180 5.41 13.67 7.30
N SER A 181 4.61 12.74 6.77
CA SER A 181 3.92 13.05 5.51
C SER A 181 2.71 13.92 5.81
N THR A 182 2.52 15.07 5.14
CA THR A 182 1.16 15.61 5.02
C THR A 182 0.29 14.65 4.22
N GLY A 183 0.88 13.76 3.40
CA GLY A 183 0.16 12.94 2.42
C GLY A 183 -0.29 13.76 1.20
N ILE A 184 0.14 15.03 1.14
CA ILE A 184 -0.18 15.97 0.06
C ILE A 184 1.06 16.08 -0.83
N GLN A 185 0.91 15.71 -2.10
CA GLN A 185 1.93 15.93 -3.11
C GLN A 185 1.98 17.43 -3.49
N HIS A 186 2.62 18.25 -2.64
CA HIS A 186 2.81 19.68 -2.92
C HIS A 186 3.66 19.90 -4.20
N PHE A 187 4.53 18.94 -4.52
CA PHE A 187 5.26 18.87 -5.80
C PHE A 187 4.46 18.09 -6.85
N SER A 188 3.35 18.69 -7.32
CA SER A 188 2.61 18.14 -8.45
C SER A 188 3.47 18.11 -9.72
N LYS A 189 3.05 17.32 -10.73
CA LYS A 189 3.71 17.28 -12.05
C LYS A 189 3.88 18.68 -12.66
N ILE A 190 2.88 19.56 -12.49
CA ILE A 190 2.92 20.94 -13.00
C ILE A 190 4.00 21.76 -12.27
N VAL A 191 4.09 21.62 -10.95
CA VAL A 191 5.09 22.32 -10.13
C VAL A 191 6.50 21.84 -10.47
N ASN A 192 6.72 20.52 -10.56
CA ASN A 192 8.01 19.94 -10.94
C ASN A 192 8.45 20.42 -12.33
N ASN A 193 7.57 20.33 -13.34
CA ASN A 193 7.88 20.83 -14.68
C ASN A 193 8.28 22.33 -14.67
N LYS A 194 7.68 23.13 -13.78
CA LYS A 194 8.02 24.54 -13.64
C LYS A 194 9.38 24.74 -12.99
N LEU A 195 9.70 23.99 -11.94
CA LEU A 195 11.02 24.01 -11.29
C LEU A 195 12.10 23.58 -12.28
N ASP A 196 11.92 22.46 -12.97
CA ASP A 196 12.88 21.92 -13.94
C ASP A 196 13.14 22.91 -15.09
N ARG A 197 12.09 23.59 -15.56
CA ARG A 197 12.23 24.65 -16.56
C ARG A 197 13.09 25.82 -16.05
N LEU A 198 12.87 26.26 -14.81
CA LEU A 198 13.66 27.34 -14.21
C LEU A 198 15.14 26.95 -14.07
N VAL A 199 15.44 25.69 -13.73
CA VAL A 199 16.81 25.16 -13.67
C VAL A 199 17.48 25.21 -15.04
N MET A 200 16.80 24.71 -16.08
CA MET A 200 17.35 24.74 -17.44
C MET A 200 17.62 26.17 -17.92
N GLU A 201 16.66 27.08 -17.71
CA GLU A 201 16.80 28.49 -18.07
C GLU A 201 17.93 29.16 -17.26
N TYR A 202 18.08 28.85 -15.98
CA TYR A 202 19.18 29.33 -15.14
C TYR A 202 20.55 28.86 -15.64
N LEU A 203 20.72 27.55 -15.85
CA LEU A 203 21.97 26.95 -16.30
C LEU A 203 22.41 27.50 -17.65
N GLN A 204 21.48 27.63 -18.59
CA GLN A 204 21.76 28.20 -19.91
C GLN A 204 22.28 29.65 -19.80
N ASN A 205 21.65 30.46 -18.96
CA ASN A 205 22.00 31.86 -18.78
C ASN A 205 23.32 32.06 -18.03
N ILE A 206 23.56 31.31 -16.94
CA ILE A 206 24.83 31.35 -16.19
C ILE A 206 25.99 30.87 -17.06
N LYS A 207 25.80 29.78 -17.82
CA LYS A 207 26.81 29.26 -18.75
C LYS A 207 27.20 30.33 -19.78
N ALA A 208 26.22 30.95 -20.42
CA ALA A 208 26.44 32.00 -21.42
C ALA A 208 27.06 33.28 -20.82
N ALA A 209 26.83 33.56 -19.54
CA ALA A 209 27.35 34.76 -18.88
C ALA A 209 28.77 34.59 -18.34
N LEU A 210 29.09 33.41 -17.78
CA LEU A 210 30.25 33.24 -16.90
C LEU A 210 31.23 32.15 -17.34
N GLN A 211 30.79 31.03 -17.92
CA GLN A 211 31.63 29.82 -18.05
C GLN A 211 33.00 30.08 -18.70
N GLU A 212 33.04 30.82 -19.79
CA GLU A 212 34.29 31.09 -20.53
C GLU A 212 35.07 32.29 -19.96
N ARG A 213 34.40 33.23 -19.29
CA ARG A 213 34.98 34.53 -18.91
C ARG A 213 35.36 34.61 -17.43
N PHE A 214 34.63 33.90 -16.58
CA PHE A 214 34.74 33.91 -15.11
C PHE A 214 34.41 32.50 -14.58
N PRO A 215 35.27 31.49 -14.80
CA PRO A 215 34.99 30.09 -14.44
C PRO A 215 34.79 29.89 -12.93
N GLU A 216 35.58 30.56 -12.09
CA GLU A 216 35.43 30.48 -10.63
C GLU A 216 34.09 31.04 -10.14
N ALA A 217 33.59 32.10 -10.81
CA ALA A 217 32.25 32.61 -10.52
C ALA A 217 31.17 31.66 -11.03
N TYR A 218 31.38 31.03 -12.19
CA TYR A 218 30.46 30.01 -12.72
C TYR A 218 30.30 28.86 -11.72
N ASP A 219 31.40 28.32 -11.19
CA ASP A 219 31.38 27.22 -10.20
C ASP A 219 30.61 27.62 -8.93
N LEU A 220 30.83 28.84 -8.42
CA LEU A 220 30.05 29.37 -7.29
C LEU A 220 28.53 29.36 -7.57
N PHE A 221 28.09 29.70 -8.78
CA PHE A 221 26.67 29.66 -9.14
C PHE A 221 26.13 28.23 -9.33
N ILE A 222 26.98 27.25 -9.66
CA ILE A 222 26.61 25.84 -9.66
C ILE A 222 26.41 25.35 -8.22
N ASP A 223 27.32 25.67 -7.30
CA ASP A 223 27.19 25.32 -5.87
C ASP A 223 25.87 25.86 -5.27
N VAL A 224 25.46 27.07 -5.67
CA VAL A 224 24.18 27.66 -5.25
C VAL A 224 22.99 26.84 -5.73
N LEU A 225 23.03 26.35 -6.97
CA LEU A 225 21.97 25.52 -7.54
C LEU A 225 21.92 24.15 -6.84
N ASP A 226 23.07 23.54 -6.58
CA ASP A 226 23.14 22.24 -5.90
C ASP A 226 22.51 22.32 -4.51
N LYS A 227 22.85 23.36 -3.73
CA LYS A 227 22.21 23.60 -2.42
C LYS A 227 20.68 23.74 -2.52
N LEU A 228 20.18 24.37 -3.58
CA LEU A 228 18.74 24.52 -3.84
C LEU A 228 18.06 23.22 -4.25
N GLU A 229 18.66 22.43 -5.14
CA GLU A 229 18.09 21.16 -5.61
C GLU A 229 17.98 20.16 -4.46
N TYR A 230 18.98 20.09 -3.58
CA TYR A 230 18.86 19.28 -2.37
C TYR A 230 17.80 19.81 -1.41
N LEU A 231 17.66 21.13 -1.23
CA LEU A 231 16.56 21.68 -0.44
C LEU A 231 15.20 21.29 -1.04
N ARG A 232 15.06 21.33 -2.37
CA ARG A 232 13.87 20.81 -3.08
C ARG A 232 13.64 19.34 -2.75
N GLU A 233 14.68 18.50 -2.83
CA GLU A 233 14.59 17.07 -2.51
C GLU A 233 14.08 16.84 -1.08
N VAL A 234 14.64 17.55 -0.10
CA VAL A 234 14.24 17.43 1.30
C VAL A 234 12.81 17.91 1.52
N ILE A 235 12.41 19.10 1.01
CA ILE A 235 11.03 19.60 1.15
C ILE A 235 10.04 18.65 0.46
N ASN A 236 10.40 18.10 -0.71
CA ASN A 236 9.58 17.11 -1.40
C ASN A 236 9.45 15.83 -0.59
N GLY A 237 10.56 15.27 -0.11
CA GLY A 237 10.59 14.08 0.73
C GLY A 237 9.76 14.26 2.01
N VAL A 238 9.83 15.43 2.64
CA VAL A 238 8.96 15.79 3.78
C VAL A 238 7.49 15.78 3.35
N SER A 239 7.13 16.41 2.23
CA SER A 239 5.72 16.47 1.77
C SER A 239 5.08 15.09 1.58
N VAL A 240 5.83 14.15 1.01
CA VAL A 240 5.33 12.78 0.73
C VAL A 240 5.69 11.76 1.81
N GLY A 241 6.43 12.15 2.85
CA GLY A 241 6.90 11.26 3.91
C GLY A 241 7.97 10.26 3.49
N GLN A 242 8.67 10.50 2.38
CA GLN A 242 9.75 9.67 1.85
C GLN A 242 11.07 10.44 1.97
N VAL A 243 11.57 10.61 3.20
CA VAL A 243 12.84 11.29 3.44
C VAL A 243 13.69 10.52 4.45
N ASP A 244 14.97 10.33 4.11
CA ASP A 244 15.96 9.91 5.10
C ASP A 244 16.20 11.09 6.06
N ILE A 245 15.59 11.00 7.24
CA ILE A 245 15.65 12.03 8.28
C ILE A 245 17.10 12.31 8.71
N ALA A 246 17.96 11.28 8.79
CA ALA A 246 19.33 11.45 9.26
C ALA A 246 20.15 12.20 8.21
N ASN A 247 20.02 11.78 6.94
CA ASN A 247 20.70 12.45 5.83
C ASN A 247 20.19 13.89 5.64
N ALA A 248 18.86 14.10 5.68
CA ALA A 248 18.26 15.42 5.57
C ALA A 248 18.73 16.37 6.67
N LYS A 249 18.76 15.92 7.93
CA LYS A 249 19.27 16.74 9.06
C LYS A 249 20.73 17.11 8.86
N ARG A 250 21.58 16.14 8.53
CA ARG A 250 23.00 16.37 8.28
C ARG A 250 23.19 17.42 7.19
N PHE A 251 22.54 17.23 6.05
CA PHE A 251 22.70 18.12 4.90
C PHE A 251 22.18 19.54 5.18
N LEU A 252 20.98 19.66 5.77
CA LEU A 252 20.44 20.97 6.13
C LEU A 252 21.35 21.72 7.12
N ALA A 253 21.95 21.00 8.08
CA ALA A 253 22.93 21.56 9.00
C ALA A 253 24.23 21.98 8.28
N GLU A 254 24.80 21.10 7.44
CA GLU A 254 25.99 21.38 6.64
C GLU A 254 25.79 22.62 5.75
N ASN A 255 24.63 22.76 5.11
CA ASN A 255 24.28 23.93 4.30
C ASN A 255 24.22 25.24 5.09
N LEU A 256 23.82 25.18 6.36
CA LEU A 256 23.75 26.35 7.24
C LEU A 256 25.12 26.74 7.81
N GLU A 257 26.04 25.78 7.94
CA GLU A 257 27.40 26.00 8.42
C GLU A 257 28.36 26.46 7.32
N HIS A 258 28.15 25.99 6.08
CA HIS A 258 29.00 26.33 4.94
C HIS A 258 28.46 27.54 4.19
N HIS A 259 29.07 28.70 4.43
CA HIS A 259 28.82 29.91 3.64
C HIS A 259 29.43 29.81 2.23
N LEU A 260 28.78 30.43 1.26
CA LEU A 260 29.29 30.61 -0.09
C LEU A 260 30.59 31.44 -0.06
N ASP A 261 31.62 31.00 -0.79
CA ASP A 261 32.85 31.77 -0.96
C ASP A 261 32.67 32.83 -2.04
N TYR A 262 32.65 34.10 -1.62
CA TYR A 262 32.46 35.24 -2.50
C TYR A 262 33.77 35.78 -3.10
N ALA A 263 34.92 35.16 -2.85
CA ALA A 263 36.22 35.65 -3.32
C ALA A 263 36.25 35.88 -4.84
N SER A 264 35.62 35.00 -5.62
CA SER A 264 35.51 35.11 -7.08
C SER A 264 34.69 36.31 -7.56
N LEU A 265 33.98 36.98 -6.66
CA LEU A 265 33.12 38.14 -6.94
C LEU A 265 33.64 39.45 -6.33
N ALA A 266 34.82 39.46 -5.71
CA ALA A 266 35.33 40.62 -4.96
C ALA A 266 35.38 41.94 -5.76
N GLN A 267 35.50 41.87 -7.09
CA GLN A 267 35.52 43.04 -7.98
C GLN A 267 34.12 43.47 -8.45
N ASN A 268 33.08 42.72 -8.11
CA ASN A 268 31.70 42.98 -8.49
C ASN A 268 30.77 42.97 -7.27
N ALA A 269 30.93 43.99 -6.43
CA ALA A 269 30.19 44.18 -5.19
C ALA A 269 28.66 44.13 -5.36
N ARG A 270 28.14 44.47 -6.55
CA ARG A 270 26.71 44.38 -6.83
C ARG A 270 26.23 42.94 -6.96
N THR A 271 26.92 42.13 -7.76
CA THR A 271 26.61 40.69 -7.92
C THR A 271 26.78 39.95 -6.59
N GLU A 272 27.85 40.27 -5.85
CA GLU A 272 28.06 39.74 -4.51
C GLU A 272 26.90 40.08 -3.57
N SER A 273 26.47 41.35 -3.50
CA SER A 273 25.34 41.76 -2.66
C SER A 273 24.05 41.01 -3.01
N ILE A 274 23.78 40.78 -4.30
CA ILE A 274 22.58 40.02 -4.73
C ILE A 274 22.66 38.57 -4.25
N LEU A 275 23.83 37.93 -4.38
CA LEU A 275 24.03 36.56 -3.92
C LEU A 275 23.99 36.43 -2.40
N ARG A 276 24.48 37.43 -1.64
CA ARG A 276 24.35 37.47 -0.19
C ARG A 276 22.89 37.55 0.25
N ASP A 277 22.11 38.46 -0.36
CA ASP A 277 20.68 38.58 -0.06
C ASP A 277 19.92 37.29 -0.45
N PHE A 278 20.38 36.58 -1.50
CA PHE A 278 19.86 35.27 -1.90
C PHE A 278 20.22 34.17 -0.90
N GLU A 279 21.48 34.08 -0.49
CA GLU A 279 21.95 33.10 0.50
C GLU A 279 21.19 33.26 1.82
N GLU A 280 20.90 34.50 2.25
CA GLU A 280 20.09 34.77 3.43
C GLU A 280 18.68 34.14 3.30
N LYS A 281 18.05 34.24 2.12
CA LYS A 281 16.75 33.61 1.85
C LYS A 281 16.83 32.09 1.85
N LEU A 282 17.87 31.52 1.24
CA LEU A 282 18.13 30.08 1.22
C LEU A 282 18.31 29.55 2.66
N ASN A 283 19.12 30.24 3.46
CA ASN A 283 19.39 29.90 4.85
C ASN A 283 18.15 30.03 5.73
N GLN A 284 17.27 31.00 5.46
CA GLN A 284 15.98 31.10 6.13
C GLN A 284 15.13 29.84 5.88
N ILE A 285 14.99 29.40 4.63
CA ILE A 285 14.21 28.20 4.30
C ILE A 285 14.88 26.94 4.86
N ASN A 286 16.20 26.79 4.72
CA ASN A 286 16.96 25.65 5.26
C ASN A 286 16.78 25.52 6.77
N ARG A 287 16.95 26.62 7.53
CA ARG A 287 16.82 26.62 8.99
C ARG A 287 15.44 26.19 9.45
N HIS A 288 14.40 26.72 8.82
CA HIS A 288 13.03 26.39 9.21
C HIS A 288 12.60 25.00 8.71
N THR A 289 13.15 24.52 7.59
CA THR A 289 12.99 23.12 7.15
C THR A 289 13.68 22.16 8.13
N LEU A 290 14.87 22.52 8.64
CA LEU A 290 15.56 21.75 9.69
C LEU A 290 14.72 21.70 10.96
N GLU A 291 14.21 22.84 11.43
CA GLU A 291 13.32 22.89 12.60
C GLU A 291 12.05 22.03 12.39
N LEU A 292 11.45 22.08 11.20
CA LEU A 292 10.30 21.26 10.83
C LEU A 292 10.65 19.76 10.95
N VAL A 293 11.77 19.32 10.38
CA VAL A 293 12.22 17.92 10.42
C VAL A 293 12.62 17.48 11.84
N GLU A 294 13.14 18.38 12.66
CA GLU A 294 13.55 18.08 14.03
C GLU A 294 12.39 17.99 15.03
N LYS A 295 11.38 18.84 14.87
CA LYS A 295 10.27 19.00 15.83
C LYS A 295 9.01 18.27 15.44
N SER A 296 8.83 17.90 14.17
CA SER A 296 7.67 17.14 13.76
C SER A 296 7.66 15.77 14.44
N THR A 297 6.47 15.19 14.57
CA THR A 297 6.24 13.81 15.06
C THR A 297 5.50 13.02 13.97
N PRO A 298 5.47 11.67 14.01
CA PRO A 298 4.77 10.91 12.98
C PRO A 298 3.25 11.20 12.88
N HIS A 299 2.70 11.97 13.83
CA HIS A 299 1.27 12.22 14.00
C HIS A 299 0.92 13.71 13.85
N SER A 300 1.92 14.58 13.84
CA SER A 300 1.74 16.02 13.83
C SER A 300 2.98 16.68 13.24
N LEU A 301 2.75 17.45 12.19
CA LEU A 301 3.75 18.34 11.64
C LEU A 301 3.91 19.55 12.57
N TYR A 302 5.15 19.94 12.79
CA TYR A 302 5.44 21.16 13.53
C TYR A 302 4.93 22.38 12.73
N GLU A 303 4.05 23.16 13.36
CA GLU A 303 3.58 24.42 12.79
C GLU A 303 4.70 25.46 12.86
N GLY A 304 5.49 25.50 11.80
CA GLY A 304 6.58 26.47 11.63
C GLY A 304 6.05 27.87 11.33
N PRO A 305 6.83 28.92 11.65
CA PRO A 305 6.44 30.28 11.33
C PRO A 305 6.38 30.49 9.81
N VAL A 306 5.43 31.32 9.36
CA VAL A 306 5.42 31.82 7.98
C VAL A 306 6.72 32.60 7.74
N LEU A 307 7.43 32.23 6.67
CA LEU A 307 8.72 32.83 6.37
C LEU A 307 8.59 34.34 6.08
N LYS A 308 9.49 35.13 6.66
CA LYS A 308 9.49 36.59 6.52
C LYS A 308 9.92 36.99 5.11
N LYS A 309 9.38 38.10 4.62
CA LYS A 309 9.89 38.76 3.41
C LYS A 309 11.26 39.38 3.70
N LEU A 310 12.24 39.10 2.85
CA LEU A 310 13.59 39.63 2.94
C LEU A 310 13.82 40.73 1.89
N LYS A 311 14.98 41.37 1.95
CA LYS A 311 15.36 42.45 1.03
C LYS A 311 15.30 42.01 -0.44
N ILE A 312 15.77 40.81 -0.74
CA ILE A 312 15.72 40.25 -2.11
C ILE A 312 14.29 40.13 -2.65
N ASP A 313 13.28 39.94 -1.79
CA ASP A 313 11.87 39.90 -2.20
C ASP A 313 11.36 41.26 -2.72
N GLN A 314 11.97 42.35 -2.26
CA GLN A 314 11.64 43.72 -2.67
C GLN A 314 12.42 44.10 -3.93
N ASP A 315 13.72 43.78 -3.93
CA ASP A 315 14.66 44.15 -4.99
C ASP A 315 14.36 43.43 -6.32
N ILE A 316 13.77 42.23 -6.27
CA ILE A 316 13.45 41.46 -7.48
C ILE A 316 12.54 42.20 -8.44
N ARG A 317 11.59 43.02 -7.95
CA ARG A 317 10.71 43.79 -8.84
C ARG A 317 11.54 44.75 -9.70
N GLY A 318 12.49 45.43 -9.07
CA GLY A 318 13.44 46.28 -9.77
C GLY A 318 14.33 45.52 -10.75
N TYR A 319 14.70 44.28 -10.43
CA TYR A 319 15.46 43.42 -11.35
C TYR A 319 14.63 42.96 -12.54
N VAL A 320 13.38 42.53 -12.33
CA VAL A 320 12.45 42.11 -13.38
C VAL A 320 12.16 43.27 -14.33
N ASP A 321 11.92 44.48 -13.81
CA ASP A 321 11.64 45.64 -14.66
C ASP A 321 12.87 46.09 -15.46
N LYS A 322 14.07 46.02 -14.87
CA LYS A 322 15.32 46.23 -15.62
C LYS A 322 15.54 45.17 -16.70
N ASN A 323 15.20 43.91 -16.42
CA ASN A 323 15.35 42.81 -17.37
C ASN A 323 14.46 42.95 -18.60
N LYS A 324 13.29 43.58 -18.48
CA LYS A 324 12.40 43.87 -19.63
C LYS A 324 13.02 44.85 -20.63
N VAL A 325 13.85 45.78 -20.14
CA VAL A 325 14.41 46.88 -20.95
C VAL A 325 15.76 46.48 -21.55
N SER A 326 16.59 45.75 -20.79
CA SER A 326 17.89 45.26 -21.27
C SER A 326 18.24 43.92 -20.59
N PRO A 327 17.90 42.79 -21.22
CA PRO A 327 18.11 41.49 -20.60
C PRO A 327 19.58 41.09 -20.66
N SER A 328 20.26 41.18 -19.52
CA SER A 328 21.55 40.52 -19.32
C SER A 328 21.29 39.05 -18.96
N ASN A 329 22.07 38.13 -19.52
CA ASN A 329 22.00 36.70 -19.18
C ASN A 329 22.18 36.49 -17.67
N LEU A 330 23.15 37.18 -17.05
CA LEU A 330 23.38 37.07 -15.60
C LEU A 330 22.20 37.58 -14.77
N LEU A 331 21.61 38.71 -15.17
CA LEU A 331 20.42 39.26 -14.50
C LEU A 331 19.22 38.33 -14.66
N THR A 332 19.05 37.74 -15.84
CA THR A 332 17.99 36.78 -16.14
C THR A 332 18.15 35.51 -15.30
N ALA A 333 19.37 34.99 -15.17
CA ALA A 333 19.69 33.89 -14.28
C ALA A 333 19.27 34.18 -12.83
N PHE A 334 19.62 35.36 -12.30
CA PHE A 334 19.19 35.77 -10.96
C PHE A 334 17.67 35.78 -10.79
N VAL A 335 16.94 36.24 -11.80
CA VAL A 335 15.48 36.24 -11.78
C VAL A 335 14.92 34.80 -11.75
N HIS A 336 15.48 33.88 -12.53
CA HIS A 336 15.05 32.47 -12.51
C HIS A 336 15.36 31.80 -11.17
N LEU A 337 16.57 32.00 -10.64
CA LEU A 337 16.99 31.48 -9.33
C LEU A 337 16.07 31.99 -8.20
N TYR A 338 15.72 33.27 -8.24
CA TYR A 338 14.78 33.85 -7.29
C TYR A 338 13.36 33.27 -7.43
N HIS A 339 12.86 33.10 -8.66
CA HIS A 339 11.55 32.47 -8.86
C HIS A 339 11.51 31.03 -8.36
N TYR A 340 12.63 30.31 -8.49
CA TYR A 340 12.79 28.97 -7.97
C TYR A 340 12.66 28.96 -6.44
N ILE A 341 13.48 29.74 -5.74
CA ILE A 341 13.46 29.77 -4.27
C ILE A 341 12.10 30.24 -3.72
N LEU A 342 11.42 31.14 -4.42
CA LEU A 342 10.09 31.61 -4.03
C LEU A 342 9.01 30.53 -4.21
N LEU A 343 9.16 29.61 -5.17
CA LEU A 343 8.29 28.44 -5.26
C LEU A 343 8.54 27.49 -4.09
N LEU A 344 9.81 27.25 -3.72
CA LEU A 344 10.14 26.46 -2.53
C LEU A 344 9.60 27.09 -1.24
N GLU A 345 9.74 28.40 -1.05
CA GLU A 345 9.16 29.15 0.08
C GLU A 345 7.63 28.93 0.18
N LYS A 346 6.91 29.01 -0.95
CA LYS A 346 5.46 28.78 -0.98
C LYS A 346 5.09 27.36 -0.59
N ILE A 347 5.85 26.38 -1.07
CA ILE A 347 5.62 24.97 -0.74
C ILE A 347 5.91 24.73 0.73
N TYR A 348 7.06 25.20 1.24
CA TYR A 348 7.41 25.14 2.65
C TYR A 348 6.30 25.75 3.52
N ASN A 349 5.85 26.98 3.24
CA ASN A 349 4.79 27.63 4.03
C ASN A 349 3.48 26.84 3.98
N SER A 350 3.18 26.19 2.85
CA SER A 350 1.99 25.35 2.71
C SER A 350 2.10 24.09 3.59
N ILE A 351 3.28 23.45 3.61
CA ILE A 351 3.57 22.30 4.47
C ILE A 351 3.53 22.72 5.95
N SER A 352 4.20 23.81 6.32
CA SER A 352 4.28 24.27 7.71
C SER A 352 2.94 24.74 8.27
N SER A 353 2.04 25.24 7.42
CA SER A 353 0.67 25.61 7.81
C SER A 353 -0.29 24.40 7.91
N SER A 354 0.15 23.23 7.42
CA SER A 354 -0.64 22.01 7.50
C SER A 354 -0.44 21.37 8.87
N ASN A 355 -1.28 21.75 9.84
CA ASN A 355 -1.21 21.24 11.22
C ASN A 355 -1.65 19.78 11.38
N TYR A 356 -2.09 19.16 10.28
CA TYR A 356 -2.63 17.80 10.25
C TYR A 356 -2.07 17.05 9.04
N ILE A 357 -1.87 15.74 9.23
CA ILE A 357 -1.58 14.81 8.14
C ILE A 357 -2.90 14.56 7.39
N ILE A 358 -3.04 15.08 6.17
CA ILE A 358 -4.21 14.89 5.31
C ILE A 358 -3.82 13.96 4.15
N ILE A 359 -4.00 12.65 4.33
CA ILE A 359 -3.67 11.71 3.25
C ILE A 359 -4.90 11.48 2.37
N PHE A 360 -4.88 12.03 1.15
CA PHE A 360 -5.93 11.76 0.16
C PHE A 360 -5.80 10.32 -0.38
N PRO A 361 -6.91 9.56 -0.48
CA PRO A 361 -6.91 8.18 -0.98
C PRO A 361 -6.34 7.99 -2.41
N GLU A 362 -6.33 9.05 -3.22
CA GLU A 362 -5.72 9.02 -4.55
C GLU A 362 -4.21 8.70 -4.54
N TYR A 363 -3.51 9.05 -3.46
CA TYR A 363 -2.06 8.83 -3.30
C TYR A 363 -1.71 7.55 -2.51
N TRP A 364 -2.72 6.74 -2.13
CA TRP A 364 -2.48 5.51 -1.37
C TRP A 364 -1.89 4.41 -2.26
N VAL A 365 -1.07 3.57 -1.65
CA VAL A 365 -0.37 2.47 -2.33
C VAL A 365 -1.34 1.31 -2.55
N ASP A 366 -1.31 0.69 -3.72
CA ASP A 366 -2.12 -0.49 -4.07
C ASP A 366 -1.32 -1.81 -3.98
N ARG A 367 -0.01 -1.74 -3.79
CA ARG A 367 0.89 -2.89 -3.65
C ARG A 367 0.95 -3.41 -2.22
N TYR A 368 0.26 -4.51 -1.96
CA TYR A 368 0.32 -5.26 -0.70
C TYR A 368 0.45 -6.77 -0.96
N HIS A 369 0.71 -7.56 0.08
CA HIS A 369 0.88 -9.00 -0.05
C HIS A 369 -0.47 -9.72 0.05
N ASP A 370 -1.11 -9.66 1.21
CA ASP A 370 -2.43 -10.25 1.43
C ASP A 370 -3.21 -9.52 2.54
N LEU A 371 -4.53 -9.69 2.51
CA LEU A 371 -5.45 -9.20 3.52
C LEU A 371 -6.30 -10.37 4.03
N SER A 372 -6.66 -10.31 5.30
CA SER A 372 -7.61 -11.21 5.95
C SER A 372 -8.47 -10.44 6.94
N PRO A 373 -9.63 -10.98 7.38
CA PRO A 373 -10.47 -10.32 8.38
C PRO A 373 -9.77 -10.07 9.73
N GLY A 374 -8.61 -10.68 9.98
CA GLY A 374 -7.87 -10.53 11.24
C GLY A 374 -6.47 -9.95 11.10
N GLY A 375 -6.05 -9.51 9.91
CA GLY A 375 -4.69 -9.02 9.70
C GLY A 375 -4.40 -8.68 8.26
N PHE A 376 -3.33 -7.92 8.07
CA PHE A 376 -2.93 -7.33 6.80
C PHE A 376 -1.42 -7.45 6.64
N ALA A 377 -0.96 -7.79 5.44
CA ALA A 377 0.45 -7.89 5.10
C ALA A 377 0.76 -7.06 3.87
N PHE A 378 1.82 -6.26 3.95
CA PHE A 378 2.15 -5.28 2.93
C PHE A 378 3.66 -5.08 2.79
N TYR A 379 4.06 -4.48 1.67
CA TYR A 379 5.45 -4.16 1.37
C TYR A 379 5.73 -2.70 1.66
N THR A 380 6.85 -2.41 2.31
CA THR A 380 7.26 -1.03 2.55
C THR A 380 8.78 -0.90 2.64
N GLU A 381 9.30 0.23 2.19
CA GLU A 381 10.70 0.63 2.38
C GLU A 381 10.93 1.19 3.80
N PHE A 382 9.85 1.50 4.52
CA PHE A 382 9.91 2.10 5.85
C PHE A 382 10.23 1.05 6.93
N LEU A 383 11.12 1.44 7.85
CA LEU A 383 11.50 0.61 8.99
C LEU A 383 10.43 0.69 10.09
N VAL A 384 9.83 -0.46 10.39
CA VAL A 384 9.00 -0.71 11.58
C VAL A 384 9.68 -1.80 12.42
N ASP A 385 9.34 -1.90 13.70
CA ASP A 385 9.78 -2.96 14.60
C ASP A 385 8.64 -3.95 14.90
N ILE A 386 9.03 -5.17 15.27
CA ILE A 386 8.09 -6.14 15.84
C ILE A 386 7.45 -5.51 17.09
N ASN A 387 6.14 -5.72 17.26
CA ASN A 387 5.30 -5.13 18.30
C ASN A 387 4.94 -3.65 18.14
N ASP A 388 5.42 -2.96 17.10
CA ASP A 388 4.91 -1.64 16.78
C ASP A 388 3.40 -1.66 16.53
N ILE A 389 2.75 -0.59 16.97
CA ILE A 389 1.37 -0.29 16.61
C ILE A 389 1.38 0.62 15.39
N LEU A 390 0.62 0.25 14.37
CA LEU A 390 0.38 1.08 13.20
C LEU A 390 -1.11 1.42 13.14
N GLU A 391 -1.44 2.59 12.62
CA GLU A 391 -2.80 2.95 12.22
C GLU A 391 -2.87 2.84 10.70
N ILE A 392 -3.69 1.90 10.20
CA ILE A 392 -3.82 1.62 8.78
C ILE A 392 -5.14 2.17 8.27
N PHE A 393 -5.07 2.90 7.17
CA PHE A 393 -6.20 3.34 6.38
C PHE A 393 -6.25 2.48 5.12
N MET A 394 -7.41 1.88 4.85
CA MET A 394 -7.62 0.99 3.71
C MET A 394 -8.84 1.47 2.93
N GLN A 395 -8.70 1.64 1.63
CA GLN A 395 -9.80 1.90 0.71
C GLN A 395 -10.12 0.58 0.02
N VAL A 396 -11.26 -0.01 0.37
CA VAL A 396 -11.71 -1.30 -0.14
C VAL A 396 -12.90 -1.12 -1.06
N ASN A 397 -12.93 -1.84 -2.18
CA ASN A 397 -14.14 -1.93 -2.99
C ASN A 397 -15.10 -2.93 -2.34
N VAL A 398 -16.24 -2.46 -1.87
CA VAL A 398 -17.29 -3.27 -1.23
C VAL A 398 -18.45 -3.55 -2.19
N SER A 399 -18.34 -3.12 -3.44
CA SER A 399 -19.34 -3.37 -4.44
C SER A 399 -19.44 -4.85 -4.77
N ALA A 400 -20.67 -5.36 -4.75
CA ALA A 400 -21.01 -6.64 -5.33
C ALA A 400 -21.11 -6.57 -6.86
N ASP A 401 -20.85 -5.45 -7.55
CA ASP A 401 -20.82 -5.43 -9.02
C ASP A 401 -19.41 -5.03 -9.47
N PRO A 402 -18.70 -5.83 -10.29
CA PRO A 402 -17.35 -5.50 -10.75
C PRO A 402 -17.33 -4.25 -11.64
N LYS A 403 -18.49 -3.84 -12.17
CA LYS A 403 -18.65 -2.63 -13.00
C LYS A 403 -18.93 -1.38 -12.19
N VAL A 404 -19.26 -1.51 -10.91
CA VAL A 404 -19.55 -0.39 -10.02
C VAL A 404 -18.51 -0.36 -8.93
N GLU A 405 -17.82 0.76 -8.76
CA GLU A 405 -16.94 0.95 -7.61
C GLU A 405 -17.73 1.57 -6.47
N LYS A 406 -17.87 0.84 -5.37
CA LYS A 406 -18.37 1.37 -4.10
C LYS A 406 -17.22 1.28 -3.12
N LEU A 407 -16.50 2.40 -2.96
CA LEU A 407 -15.31 2.46 -2.13
C LEU A 407 -15.69 2.83 -0.70
N GLU A 408 -15.25 2.02 0.26
CA GLU A 408 -15.33 2.32 1.68
C GLU A 408 -13.94 2.49 2.26
N ILE A 409 -13.79 3.43 3.19
CA ILE A 409 -12.53 3.70 3.88
C ILE A 409 -12.64 3.08 5.28
N ILE A 410 -11.69 2.21 5.60
CA ILE A 410 -11.56 1.54 6.88
C ILE A 410 -10.32 2.11 7.57
N GLN A 411 -10.49 2.55 8.82
CA GLN A 411 -9.39 2.91 9.71
C GLN A 411 -9.24 1.82 10.76
N GLN A 412 -8.07 1.20 10.84
CA GLN A 412 -7.83 0.05 11.71
C GLN A 412 -6.45 0.13 12.35
N ARG A 413 -6.38 0.08 13.68
CA ARG A 413 -5.12 -0.10 14.41
C ARG A 413 -4.65 -1.54 14.30
N VAL A 414 -3.35 -1.71 14.12
CA VAL A 414 -2.73 -3.03 13.96
C VAL A 414 -1.45 -3.14 14.77
N LYS A 415 -1.07 -4.36 15.13
CA LYS A 415 0.22 -4.68 15.74
C LYS A 415 1.10 -5.43 14.74
N VAL A 416 2.32 -4.97 14.54
CA VAL A 416 3.34 -5.67 13.73
C VAL A 416 3.70 -6.98 14.45
N VAL A 417 3.53 -8.10 13.75
CA VAL A 417 3.80 -9.44 14.30
C VAL A 417 4.97 -10.14 13.62
N ARG A 418 5.34 -9.71 12.42
CA ARG A 418 6.46 -10.28 11.66
C ARG A 418 6.99 -9.28 10.64
N ILE A 419 8.30 -9.29 10.46
CA ILE A 419 9.04 -8.53 9.46
C ILE A 419 9.92 -9.52 8.70
N GLU A 420 9.94 -9.41 7.39
CA GLU A 420 10.79 -10.21 6.52
C GLU A 420 11.41 -9.30 5.46
N GLU A 421 12.74 -9.27 5.41
CA GLU A 421 13.46 -8.53 4.38
C GLU A 421 13.29 -9.22 3.01
N LYS A 422 13.08 -8.42 1.96
CA LYS A 422 12.96 -8.89 0.58
C LYS A 422 14.05 -8.20 -0.25
N PRO A 423 15.29 -8.73 -0.25
CA PRO A 423 16.43 -8.10 -0.93
C PRO A 423 16.17 -7.82 -2.41
N ASN A 424 15.51 -8.76 -3.11
CA ASN A 424 15.17 -8.63 -4.53
C ASN A 424 14.20 -7.49 -4.85
N LEU A 425 13.51 -6.96 -3.84
CA LEU A 425 12.52 -5.89 -3.97
C LEU A 425 12.94 -4.61 -3.24
N GLU A 426 14.15 -4.59 -2.65
CA GLU A 426 14.68 -3.48 -1.85
C GLU A 426 13.68 -2.98 -0.77
N CYS A 427 12.88 -3.88 -0.20
CA CYS A 427 11.85 -3.54 0.77
C CYS A 427 11.63 -4.62 1.84
N TYR A 428 10.76 -4.33 2.80
CA TYR A 428 10.32 -5.24 3.85
C TYR A 428 8.89 -5.70 3.63
N LEU A 429 8.65 -6.99 3.84
CA LEU A 429 7.30 -7.55 4.02
C LEU A 429 6.92 -7.46 5.50
N ILE A 430 5.94 -6.63 5.79
CA ILE A 430 5.40 -6.42 7.13
C ILE A 430 4.09 -7.18 7.25
N ALA A 431 3.96 -8.02 8.27
CA ALA A 431 2.70 -8.68 8.59
C ALA A 431 2.16 -8.16 9.92
N CYS A 432 0.89 -7.76 9.90
CA CYS A 432 0.22 -7.12 11.01
C CYS A 432 -1.04 -7.87 11.45
N HIS A 433 -1.39 -7.74 12.73
CA HIS A 433 -2.65 -8.20 13.29
C HIS A 433 -3.55 -7.03 13.67
N PHE A 434 -4.83 -7.07 13.29
CA PHE A 434 -5.82 -6.06 13.67
C PHE A 434 -6.10 -6.05 15.18
N LEU A 435 -5.95 -4.89 15.81
CA LEU A 435 -6.27 -4.69 17.21
C LEU A 435 -7.73 -4.27 17.36
N MET A 436 -8.52 -5.08 18.06
CA MET A 436 -9.92 -4.74 18.40
C MET A 436 -10.78 -4.34 17.20
N ALA A 437 -10.55 -4.92 16.02
CA ALA A 437 -11.43 -4.70 14.86
C ALA A 437 -12.87 -5.08 15.23
N ASP A 438 -13.81 -4.17 15.00
CA ASP A 438 -15.24 -4.41 15.18
C ASP A 438 -15.79 -5.37 14.11
N ASP A 439 -16.99 -5.90 14.37
CA ASP A 439 -17.61 -6.88 13.48
C ASP A 439 -17.94 -6.30 12.11
N GLU A 440 -18.30 -5.01 12.03
CA GLU A 440 -18.58 -4.32 10.78
C GLU A 440 -17.35 -4.28 9.87
N THR A 441 -16.20 -3.82 10.39
CA THR A 441 -14.92 -3.79 9.68
C THR A 441 -14.51 -5.18 9.21
N ARG A 442 -14.62 -6.19 10.09
CA ARG A 442 -14.32 -7.58 9.74
C ARG A 442 -15.23 -8.09 8.62
N MET A 443 -16.52 -7.78 8.68
CA MET A 443 -17.50 -8.15 7.66
C MET A 443 -17.24 -7.46 6.33
N THR A 444 -16.95 -6.16 6.33
CA THR A 444 -16.62 -5.39 5.12
C THR A 444 -15.39 -5.95 4.43
N ILE A 445 -14.30 -6.19 5.17
CA ILE A 445 -13.09 -6.81 4.64
C ILE A 445 -13.37 -8.21 4.11
N ASN A 446 -14.09 -9.02 4.87
CA ASN A 446 -14.43 -10.39 4.47
C ASN A 446 -15.25 -10.40 3.18
N ASN A 447 -16.26 -9.54 3.06
CA ASN A 447 -17.11 -9.46 1.88
C ASN A 447 -16.33 -9.00 0.64
N ALA A 448 -15.42 -8.02 0.79
CA ALA A 448 -14.55 -7.56 -0.29
C ALA A 448 -13.60 -8.68 -0.78
N LEU A 449 -12.98 -9.42 0.14
CA LEU A 449 -12.09 -10.54 -0.19
C LEU A 449 -12.85 -11.67 -0.91
N GLN A 450 -13.99 -12.07 -0.36
CA GLN A 450 -14.82 -13.13 -0.94
C GLN A 450 -15.38 -12.74 -2.31
N GLY A 451 -15.83 -11.49 -2.47
CA GLY A 451 -16.29 -10.96 -3.75
C GLY A 451 -15.21 -11.01 -4.81
N GLN A 452 -14.00 -10.54 -4.49
CA GLN A 452 -12.86 -10.59 -5.43
C GLN A 452 -12.48 -12.03 -5.78
N GLU A 453 -12.41 -12.93 -4.79
CA GLU A 453 -12.07 -14.35 -5.02
C GLU A 453 -13.07 -15.04 -5.96
N ILE A 454 -14.36 -14.71 -5.86
CA ILE A 454 -15.40 -15.21 -6.78
C ILE A 454 -15.20 -14.64 -8.19
N VAL A 455 -14.93 -13.34 -8.31
CA VAL A 455 -14.70 -12.68 -9.61
C VAL A 455 -13.51 -13.30 -10.32
N ASP A 456 -12.40 -13.50 -9.62
CA ASP A 456 -11.18 -14.06 -10.21
C ASP A 456 -11.40 -15.52 -10.63
N ALA A 457 -12.08 -16.32 -9.80
CA ALA A 457 -12.44 -17.70 -10.14
C ALA A 457 -13.37 -17.80 -11.34
N PHE A 458 -14.35 -16.89 -11.45
CA PHE A 458 -15.25 -16.82 -12.61
C PHE A 458 -14.48 -16.48 -13.89
N ASN A 459 -13.66 -15.44 -13.86
CA ASN A 459 -12.86 -15.01 -15.02
C ASN A 459 -11.82 -16.07 -15.45
N ALA A 460 -11.29 -16.83 -14.49
CA ALA A 460 -10.35 -17.92 -14.78
C ALA A 460 -11.03 -19.14 -15.40
N ALA A 461 -12.32 -19.38 -15.13
CA ALA A 461 -13.06 -20.50 -15.70
C ALA A 461 -13.21 -20.36 -17.22
N ASP A 462 -13.51 -19.15 -17.71
CA ASP A 462 -13.59 -18.86 -19.15
C ASP A 462 -12.27 -19.16 -19.88
N LEU A 463 -11.13 -18.99 -19.20
CA LEU A 463 -9.80 -19.30 -19.74
C LEU A 463 -9.47 -20.80 -19.69
N LEU A 464 -10.02 -21.54 -18.73
CA LEU A 464 -9.82 -22.98 -18.59
C LEU A 464 -10.64 -23.77 -19.60
N ASP A 465 -11.85 -23.31 -19.94
CA ASP A 465 -12.68 -23.94 -20.98
C ASP A 465 -12.09 -23.73 -22.39
N GLY A 466 -11.36 -22.64 -22.62
CA GLY A 466 -10.63 -22.39 -23.88
C GLY A 466 -9.28 -23.12 -24.01
N ALA A 467 -8.71 -23.62 -22.92
CA ALA A 467 -7.43 -24.34 -22.91
C ALA A 467 -7.58 -25.86 -23.04
N GLY A 468 -8.82 -26.37 -23.09
CA GLY A 468 -9.15 -27.78 -23.28
C GLY A 468 -8.99 -28.31 -24.71
N GLU A 469 -8.55 -27.47 -25.66
CA GLU A 469 -8.17 -27.85 -27.02
C GLU A 469 -6.64 -27.88 -27.19
N PHE A 470 -5.93 -28.77 -26.48
CA PHE A 470 -4.56 -29.18 -26.86
C PHE A 470 -4.30 -30.65 -26.53
#